data_AF-A0A916I8J2-F1
#
_entry.id   AF-A0A916I8J2-F1
#
_cell.length_a   1.000
_cell.length_b   1.000
_cell.length_c   1.000
_cell.angle_alpha   90.00
_cell.angle_beta   90.00
_cell.angle_gamma   90.00
#
_symmetry.space_group_name_H-M   'P 1'
#
loop_
_entity.id
_entity.type
_entity.pdbx_description
1 polymer ?
#
loop_
_entity_poly.entity_id
_entity_poly.type
_entity_poly.pdbx_seq_one_letter_code
_entity_poly.pdbx_strand_id
1 'polypeptide(L)' 'MATSTEEQILERLDQILRILALQLVSEKNTITEGARSLKFAGLDNKTISEVLNVDVTVVRTLTSNLRAKPSKNRKDGRNE' A
#
# COMPACT_ATOMS: atom_id res chain seq x y z
N MET A 1 -26.78 11.67 -7.53
CA MET A 1 -26.52 10.79 -8.68
C MET A 1 -26.17 9.43 -8.11
N ALA A 2 -26.80 8.35 -8.57
CA ALA A 2 -26.47 7.01 -8.08
C ALA A 2 -25.04 6.66 -8.52
N THR A 3 -24.18 6.35 -7.56
CA THR A 3 -22.84 5.86 -7.85
C THR A 3 -22.93 4.51 -8.54
N SER A 4 -22.10 4.28 -9.55
CA SER A 4 -22.12 3.02 -10.29
C SER A 4 -21.75 1.86 -9.36
N THR A 5 -22.18 0.65 -9.70
CA THR A 5 -21.77 -0.56 -8.94
C THR A 5 -20.24 -0.67 -8.85
N GLU A 6 -19.53 -0.24 -9.90
CA GLU A 6 -18.07 -0.23 -9.93
C GLU A 6 -17.48 0.77 -8.92
N GLU A 7 -18.03 1.98 -8.83
CA GLU A 7 -17.61 2.97 -7.82
C GLU A 7 -17.84 2.46 -6.40
N GLN A 8 -18.98 1.79 -6.17
CA GLN A 8 -19.27 1.19 -4.87
C GLN A 8 -18.29 0.06 -4.53
N ILE A 9 -17.92 -0.78 -5.50
CA ILE A 9 -16.91 -1.83 -5.32
C ILE A 9 -15.55 -1.21 -4.96
N LEU A 10 -15.12 -0.17 -5.67
CA LEU A 10 -13.86 0.52 -5.42
C LEU A 10 -13.83 1.14 -4.01
N GLU A 11 -14.92 1.78 -3.58
CA GLU A 11 -15.03 2.36 -2.23
C GLU A 11 -14.94 1.28 -1.14
N ARG A 12 -15.60 0.13 -1.33
CA ARG A 12 -15.50 -0.99 -0.39
C ARG A 12 -14.11 -1.61 -0.36
N LEU A 13 -13.44 -1.73 -1.50
CA LEU A 13 -12.06 -2.22 -1.56
C LEU A 13 -11.10 -1.26 -0.84
N ASP A 14 -11.27 0.05 -0.98
CA ASP A 14 -10.47 1.05 -0.25
C ASP A 14 -10.68 0.91 1.28
N GLN A 15 -11.93 0.77 1.72
CA GLN A 15 -12.27 0.54 3.14
C GLN A 15 -11.60 -0.73 3.69
N ILE A 16 -11.62 -1.84 2.94
CA ILE A 16 -10.96 -3.10 3.33
C ILE A 16 -9.45 -2.89 3.46
N LEU A 17 -8.84 -2.20 2.50
CA LEU A 17 -7.40 -1.93 2.49
C LEU A 17 -6.96 -1.13 3.72
N ARG A 18 -7.74 -0.11 4.11
CA ARG A 18 -7.51 0.68 5.33
C ARG A 18 -7.61 -0.17 6.59
N ILE A 19 -8.62 -1.03 6.70
CA ILE A 19 -8.81 -1.91 7.87
C ILE A 19 -7.62 -2.88 8.02
N LEU A 20 -7.21 -3.53 6.92
CA LEU A 20 -6.08 -4.46 6.93
C LEU A 20 -4.77 -3.76 7.31
N ALA A 21 -4.57 -2.54 6.83
CA ALA A 21 -3.40 -1.75 7.19
C ALA A 21 -3.39 -1.34 8.67
N LEU A 22 -4.54 -0.98 9.24
CA LEU A 22 -4.66 -0.70 10.68
C LEU A 22 -4.36 -1.95 11.53
N GLN A 23 -4.83 -3.13 11.11
CA GLN A 23 -4.50 -4.40 11.77
C GLN A 23 -2.99 -4.69 11.76
N LEU A 24 -2.33 -4.33 10.66
CA LEU A 24 -0.88 -4.44 10.47
C LEU A 24 -0.06 -3.55 11.41
N VAL A 25 -0.65 -2.51 12.01
CA VAL A 25 0.01 -1.57 12.95
C VAL A 25 -0.46 -1.80 14.40
N SER A 26 -1.31 -2.80 14.65
CA SER A 26 -1.79 -3.12 16.00
C SER A 26 -0.67 -3.63 16.92
N GLU A 27 -0.87 -3.49 18.24
CA GLU A 27 0.02 -3.59 19.44
C GLU A 27 1.41 -4.25 19.35
N LYS A 28 1.66 -5.16 18.42
CA LYS A 28 2.95 -5.84 18.21
C LYS A 28 3.78 -5.30 17.05
N ASN A 29 3.18 -4.56 16.12
CA ASN A 29 3.85 -4.05 14.93
C ASN A 29 4.03 -2.54 15.00
N THR A 30 5.25 -2.09 14.78
CA THR A 30 5.58 -0.66 14.75
C THR A 30 5.05 0.01 13.48
N ILE A 31 4.82 1.33 13.52
CA ILE A 31 4.48 2.15 12.33
C ILE A 31 5.49 1.90 11.19
N THR A 32 6.76 1.69 11.52
CA THR A 32 7.83 1.32 10.58
C THR A 32 7.55 0.01 9.86
N GLU A 33 7.19 -1.06 10.57
CA GLU A 33 6.89 -2.38 9.99
C GLU A 33 5.62 -2.36 9.17
N GLY A 34 4.60 -1.61 9.61
CA GLY A 34 3.39 -1.35 8.83
C GLY A 34 3.70 -0.66 7.51
N ALA A 35 4.42 0.46 7.54
CA ALA A 35 4.81 1.20 6.34
C ALA A 35 5.64 0.33 5.38
N ARG A 36 6.55 -0.49 5.90
CA ARG A 36 7.36 -1.41 5.10
C ARG A 36 6.55 -2.53 4.46
N SER A 37 5.63 -3.13 5.20
CA SER A 37 4.75 -4.19 4.70
C SER A 37 3.83 -3.68 3.58
N LEU A 38 3.24 -2.50 3.76
CA LEU A 38 2.41 -1.87 2.72
C LEU A 38 3.26 -1.52 1.48
N LYS A 39 4.49 -1.06 1.68
CA LYS A 39 5.42 -0.81 0.57
C LYS A 39 5.78 -2.09 -0.19
N PHE A 40 5.99 -3.21 0.51
CA PHE A 40 6.21 -4.51 -0.11
C PHE A 40 4.97 -5.03 -0.85
N ALA A 41 3.77 -4.72 -0.36
CA ALA A 41 2.52 -5.02 -1.05
C ALA A 41 2.29 -4.17 -2.31
N GLY A 42 3.20 -3.24 -2.63
CA GLY A 42 3.20 -2.46 -3.87
C GLY A 42 2.49 -1.11 -3.77
N LEU A 43 2.05 -0.69 -2.58
CA LEU A 43 1.44 0.61 -2.39
C LEU A 43 2.50 1.72 -2.55
N ASP A 44 2.08 2.84 -3.14
CA ASP A 44 2.91 4.04 -3.22
C ASP A 44 2.93 4.79 -1.87
N ASN A 45 3.90 5.70 -1.72
CA ASN A 45 4.12 6.39 -0.44
C ASN A 45 2.96 7.34 -0.07
N LYS A 46 2.22 7.86 -1.06
CA LYS A 46 1.07 8.74 -0.82
C LYS A 46 -0.08 7.92 -0.24
N THR A 47 -0.41 6.79 -0.86
CA THR A 47 -1.43 5.86 -0.36
C THR A 47 -1.09 5.37 1.05
N ILE A 48 0.17 5.01 1.32
CA ILE A 48 0.61 4.61 2.66
C ILE A 48 0.48 5.77 3.67
N SER A 49 0.79 7.00 3.27
CA SER A 49 0.69 8.19 4.14
C SER A 49 -0.76 8.47 4.56
N GLU A 50 -1.71 8.30 3.64
CA GLU A 50 -3.14 8.45 3.89
C GLU A 50 -3.67 7.35 4.81
N VAL A 51 -3.24 6.11 4.59
CA VAL A 51 -3.65 4.94 5.37
C VAL A 51 -3.13 4.98 6.80
N LEU A 52 -1.85 5.34 6.98
CA LEU A 52 -1.21 5.41 8.29
C LEU A 52 -1.43 6.75 8.99
N ASN A 53 -2.06 7.72 8.32
CA ASN A 53 -2.27 9.08 8.79
C ASN A 53 -0.97 9.74 9.30
N VAL A 54 0.08 9.67 8.47
CA VAL A 54 1.40 10.27 8.73
C VAL A 54 1.86 11.05 7.51
N ASP A 55 2.80 11.98 7.68
CA ASP A 55 3.34 12.73 6.56
C ASP A 55 4.07 11.82 5.55
N VAL A 56 3.94 12.11 4.26
CA VAL A 56 4.58 11.33 3.19
C VAL A 56 6.11 11.30 3.30
N THR A 57 6.73 12.34 3.88
CA THR A 57 8.16 12.39 4.17
C THR A 57 8.56 11.41 5.27
N VAL A 58 7.70 11.20 6.27
CA VAL A 58 7.88 10.16 7.30
C VAL A 58 7.84 8.80 6.63
N VAL A 59 6.86 8.53 5.75
CA VAL A 59 6.79 7.26 5.00
C VAL A 59 8.06 7.03 4.18
N ARG A 60 8.58 8.06 3.49
CA ARG A 60 9.84 7.96 2.74
C ARG A 60 11.00 7.54 3.65
N THR A 61 11.10 8.12 4.84
CA THR A 61 12.13 7.75 5.83
C THR A 61 11.94 6.33 6.34
N LEU A 62 10.72 5.91 6.68
CA LEU A 62 10.43 4.56 7.19
C LEU A 62 10.70 3.47 6.16
N THR A 63 10.56 3.80 4.88
CA THR A 63 10.72 2.90 3.73
C THR A 63 12.08 3.01 3.05
N SER A 64 12.95 3.97 3.42
CA SER A 64 14.21 4.28 2.72
C SER A 64 15.19 3.10 2.63
N ASN A 65 15.17 2.22 3.65
CA ASN A 65 16.09 1.10 3.77
C ASN A 65 15.52 -0.21 3.19
N LEU A 66 14.35 -0.17 2.55
CA LEU A 66 13.80 -1.30 1.81
C LEU A 66 14.60 -1.47 0.53
N ARG A 67 15.51 -2.45 0.51
CA ARG A 67 16.07 -2.94 -0.75
C ARG A 67 14.91 -3.50 -1.57
N ALA A 68 14.52 -2.79 -2.62
CA ALA A 68 13.55 -3.29 -3.58
C ALA A 68 14.09 -4.61 -4.14
N LYS A 69 13.44 -5.73 -3.82
CA LYS A 69 13.60 -6.94 -4.62
C LYS A 69 13.02 -6.57 -5.98
N PRO A 70 13.79 -6.56 -7.08
CA PRO A 70 13.26 -6.16 -8.37
C PRO A 70 12.05 -7.04 -8.68
N SER A 71 10.89 -6.41 -8.82
CA SER A 71 9.67 -7.08 -9.26
C SER A 71 9.94 -7.60 -10.66
N LYS A 72 10.30 -8.88 -10.76
CA LYS A 72 10.52 -9.60 -12.02
C LYS A 72 9.16 -9.89 -12.62
N ASN A 73 8.44 -8.84 -13.01
CA ASN A 73 7.18 -8.96 -13.72
C ASN A 73 7.04 -7.81 -14.71
N ARG A 74 7.66 -7.99 -15.89
CA ARG A 74 7.08 -7.65 -17.21
C ARG A 74 8.08 -7.88 -18.35
N LYS A 75 7.56 -8.59 -19.36
CA LYS A 75 8.07 -8.85 -20.72
C LYS A 75 8.99 -10.06 -20.88
N ASP A 76 8.40 -11.24 -20.86
CA ASP A 76 8.70 -12.22 -21.91
C ASP A 76 7.41 -12.61 -22.60
N GLY A 77 7.35 -12.30 -23.88
CA GLY A 77 6.12 -12.23 -24.67
C GLY A 77 6.43 -11.50 -25.96
N ARG A 78 7.44 -11.98 -26.68
CA ARG A 78 7.65 -11.67 -28.09
C ARG A 78 7.73 -13.01 -28.80
N ASN A 79 6.58 -13.44 -29.31
CA ASN A 79 6.48 -14.48 -30.32
C ASN A 79 7.26 -14.01 -31.55
N GLU A 80 8.20 -14.82 -32.01
CA GLU A 80 8.59 -14.96 -33.42
C GLU A 80 8.70 -16.46 -33.72
#